data_AF-A0A8S4FU13-F1
#
_entry.id   AF-A0A8S4FU13-F1
#
_cell.length_a   1.000
_cell.length_b   1.000
_cell.length_c   1.000
_cell.angle_alpha   90.00
_cell.angle_beta   90.00
_cell.angle_gamma   90.00
#
_symmetry.space_group_name_H-M   'P 1'
#
loop_
_entity.id
_entity.type
_entity.pdbx_description
1 polymer ?
#
loop_
_entity_poly.entity_id
_entity_poly.type
_entity_poly.pdbx_seq_one_letter_code
_entity_poly.pdbx_strand_id
1 'polypeptide(L)'
;MNGRECILRIICEAREHLAPPGRSLAHDILRAIFTAPIHESDFQDEMADYYEEFKDPRCCDRVHDCPISLLHYILKLNQEKIY
;
A
#
# COMPACT_ATOMS: atom_id res chain seq x y z
N MET A 1 -4.90 10.83 14.63
CA MET A 1 -4.34 10.07 13.48
C MET A 1 -4.73 8.62 13.65
N ASN A 2 -5.38 8.04 12.65
CA ASN A 2 -5.70 6.62 12.63
C ASN A 2 -4.62 5.87 11.83
N GLY A 3 -3.73 5.15 12.54
CA GLY A 3 -2.65 4.40 11.89
C GLY A 3 -3.17 3.35 10.91
N ARG A 4 -4.31 2.72 11.22
CA ARG A 4 -4.97 1.73 10.36
C ARG A 4 -5.33 2.33 9.00
N GLU A 5 -6.00 3.49 8.99
CA GLU A 5 -6.36 4.19 7.75
C GLU A 5 -5.13 4.57 6.91
N CYS A 6 -4.01 4.91 7.55
CA CYS A 6 -2.77 5.17 6.82
C CYS A 6 -2.18 3.90 6.17
N ILE A 7 -2.29 2.74 6.81
CA ILE A 7 -1.87 1.46 6.23
C ILE A 7 -2.79 1.06 5.06
N LEU A 8 -4.09 1.24 5.18
CA LEU A 8 -5.03 1.00 4.08
C LEU A 8 -4.72 1.92 2.89
N ARG A 9 -4.52 3.22 3.16
CA ARG A 9 -4.16 4.21 2.16
C ARG A 9 -2.90 3.82 1.40
N ILE A 10 -1.82 3.44 2.08
CA ILE A 10 -0.56 3.11 1.38
C ILE A 10 -0.66 1.84 0.54
N ILE A 11 -1.43 0.84 0.97
CA ILE A 11 -1.67 -0.38 0.18
C ILE A 11 -2.45 -0.04 -1.10
N CYS A 12 -3.48 0.80 -1.00
CA CYS A 12 -4.24 1.28 -2.15
C CYS A 12 -3.39 2.14 -3.10
N GLU A 13 -2.65 3.10 -2.56
CA GLU A 13 -1.73 3.93 -3.36
C GLU A 13 -0.66 3.07 -4.07
N ALA A 14 -0.15 2.02 -3.42
CA ALA A 14 0.84 1.11 -4.01
C ALA A 14 0.25 0.32 -5.18
N ARG A 15 -1.03 -0.08 -5.09
CA ARG A 15 -1.74 -0.76 -6.17
C ARG A 15 -1.96 0.15 -7.38
N GLU A 16 -2.27 1.42 -7.16
CA GLU A 16 -2.68 2.35 -8.22
C GLU A 16 -1.54 3.16 -8.83
N HIS A 17 -0.52 3.53 -8.05
CA HIS A 17 0.49 4.50 -8.46
C HIS A 17 1.87 3.90 -8.77
N LEU A 18 2.14 2.65 -8.39
CA LEU A 18 3.39 1.99 -8.75
C LEU A 18 3.39 1.56 -10.22
N ALA A 19 4.52 1.79 -10.89
CA ALA A 19 4.71 1.35 -12.28
C ALA A 19 4.44 -0.16 -12.46
N PRO A 20 4.02 -0.62 -13.65
CA PRO A 20 3.78 -2.04 -13.91
C PRO A 20 4.95 -2.94 -13.48
N PRO A 21 4.67 -4.17 -13.02
CA PRO A 21 5.73 -5.07 -12.54
C PRO A 21 6.86 -5.24 -13.56
N GLY A 22 8.11 -5.24 -13.07
CA GLY A 22 9.31 -5.40 -13.90
C GLY A 22 9.79 -4.13 -14.62
N ARG A 23 9.11 -2.98 -14.42
CA ARG A 23 9.55 -1.70 -14.99
C ARG A 23 10.54 -0.95 -14.10
N SER A 24 10.52 -1.18 -12.79
CA SER A 24 11.39 -0.50 -11.83
C SER A 24 11.56 -1.37 -10.58
N LEU A 25 12.81 -1.74 -10.28
CA LEU A 25 13.13 -2.55 -9.09
C LEU A 25 12.65 -1.88 -7.80
N ALA A 26 12.80 -0.56 -7.68
CA ALA A 26 12.32 0.17 -6.51
C ALA A 26 10.80 0.07 -6.38
N HIS A 27 10.05 0.16 -7.48
CA HIS A 27 8.59 -0.02 -7.45
C HIS A 27 8.20 -1.46 -7.16
N ASP A 28 8.93 -2.44 -7.67
CA ASP A 28 8.66 -3.85 -7.40
C ASP A 28 8.91 -4.20 -5.92
N ILE A 29 9.95 -3.63 -5.30
CA ILE A 29 10.21 -3.75 -3.85
C ILE A 29 9.08 -3.08 -3.05
N LEU A 30 8.70 -1.84 -3.39
CA LEU A 30 7.61 -1.14 -2.71
C LEU A 30 6.28 -1.89 -2.84
N ARG A 31 6.01 -2.49 -4.00
CA ARG A 31 4.85 -3.36 -4.20
C ARG A 31 4.90 -4.57 -3.28
N ALA A 32 6.03 -5.27 -3.20
CA ALA A 32 6.17 -6.44 -2.33
C ALA A 32 5.94 -6.10 -0.85
N ILE A 33 6.38 -4.91 -0.40
CA ILE A 33 6.20 -4.46 0.99
C ILE A 33 4.74 -4.02 1.25
N PHE A 34 4.11 -3.31 0.32
CA PHE A 34 2.79 -2.70 0.50
C PHE A 34 1.67 -3.46 -0.22
N THR A 35 1.79 -4.78 -0.33
CA THR A 35 0.70 -5.65 -0.79
C THR A 35 0.15 -6.44 0.39
N ALA A 36 -1.17 -6.41 0.59
CA ALA A 36 -1.82 -7.25 1.59
C ALA A 36 -1.69 -8.74 1.19
N PRO A 37 -1.24 -9.63 2.09
CA PRO A 37 -1.11 -11.07 1.81
C PRO A 37 -2.47 -11.77 1.82
N ILE A 38 -3.31 -11.46 0.82
CA ILE A 38 -4.69 -11.96 0.66
C ILE A 38 -4.81 -13.46 0.32
N HIS A 39 -3.73 -14.23 0.36
CA HIS A 39 -3.75 -15.67 0.05
C HIS A 39 -2.99 -16.53 1.06
N GLU A 40 -2.41 -15.94 2.11
CA GLU A 40 -1.65 -16.67 3.13
C GLU A 40 -2.57 -16.96 4.32
N SER A 41 -2.97 -18.22 4.46
CA SER A 41 -3.91 -18.67 5.51
C SER A 41 -3.43 -18.33 6.91
N ASP A 42 -2.14 -18.46 7.15
CA ASP A 42 -1.51 -18.30 8.45
C ASP A 42 -1.44 -16.82 8.86
N PHE A 43 -1.52 -15.90 7.89
CA PHE A 43 -1.52 -14.45 8.10
C PHE A 43 -2.92 -13.88 8.39
N GLN A 44 -3.99 -14.62 8.09
CA GLN A 44 -5.36 -14.11 8.24
C GLN A 44 -5.80 -14.00 9.69
N ASP A 45 -5.35 -14.90 10.55
CA ASP A 45 -5.75 -14.91 11.96
C ASP A 45 -5.10 -13.75 12.73
N GLU A 46 -3.89 -13.33 12.36
CA GLU A 46 -3.18 -12.20 13.01
C GLU A 46 -3.62 -10.82 12.49
N MET A 47 -4.12 -10.76 11.24
CA MET A 47 -4.48 -9.51 10.56
C MET A 47 -5.97 -9.42 10.22
N ALA A 48 -6.83 -10.20 10.87
CA ALA A 48 -8.25 -10.38 10.54
C ALA A 48 -8.99 -9.05 10.30
N ASP A 49 -8.77 -8.05 11.16
CA ASP A 49 -9.41 -6.73 11.06
C ASP A 49 -9.05 -5.96 9.78
N TYR A 50 -7.82 -6.09 9.28
CA TYR A 50 -7.39 -5.50 8.01
C TYR A 50 -7.85 -6.34 6.83
N TYR A 51 -7.83 -7.66 7.02
CA TYR A 51 -8.18 -8.63 6.00
C TYR A 51 -9.65 -8.54 5.59
N GLU A 52 -10.56 -8.32 6.54
CA GLU A 52 -11.98 -8.13 6.25
C GLU A 52 -12.27 -6.94 5.34
N GLU A 53 -11.53 -5.84 5.48
CA GLU A 53 -11.66 -4.68 4.60
C GLU A 53 -11.11 -4.97 3.19
N PHE A 54 -9.97 -5.65 3.09
CA PHE A 54 -9.39 -6.03 1.79
C PHE A 54 -10.20 -7.11 1.04
N LYS A 55 -11.09 -7.84 1.72
CA LYS A 55 -12.08 -8.69 1.05
C LYS A 55 -13.09 -7.88 0.21
N ASP A 56 -13.32 -6.61 0.54
CA ASP A 56 -14.12 -5.72 -0.32
C ASP A 56 -13.24 -5.23 -1.48
N PRO A 57 -13.54 -5.61 -2.74
CA PRO A 57 -12.78 -5.15 -3.90
C PRO A 57 -12.80 -3.62 -4.07
N ARG A 58 -13.73 -2.92 -3.40
CA ARG A 58 -13.88 -1.46 -3.41
C ARG A 58 -13.24 -0.77 -2.20
N CYS A 59 -12.43 -1.48 -1.42
CA CYS A 59 -11.74 -0.90 -0.25
C CYS A 59 -11.00 0.40 -0.60
N CYS A 60 -10.32 0.43 -1.75
CA CYS A 60 -9.54 1.58 -2.22
C CYS A 60 -10.36 2.74 -2.78
N ASP A 61 -11.66 2.53 -3.05
CA ASP A 61 -12.56 3.60 -3.49
C ASP A 61 -13.01 4.48 -2.31
N ARG A 62 -12.70 4.08 -1.08
CA ARG A 62 -13.10 4.78 0.15
C ARG A 62 -12.09 5.85 0.51
N VAL A 63 -12.58 6.92 1.13
CA VAL A 63 -11.72 7.96 1.69
C VAL A 63 -11.12 7.46 2.99
N HIS A 64 -9.80 7.26 2.99
CA HIS A 64 -9.04 6.91 4.19
C HIS A 64 -8.61 8.16 4.97
N ASP A 65 -8.94 8.22 6.27
CA ASP A 65 -8.58 9.35 7.15
C ASP A 65 -7.08 9.29 7.54
N CYS A 66 -6.23 9.63 6.57
CA CYS A 66 -4.80 9.75 6.75
C CYS A 66 -4.31 11.00 6.01
N PRO A 67 -3.71 12.01 6.69
CA PRO A 67 -3.30 13.26 6.06
C PRO A 67 -2.03 13.13 5.21
N ILE A 68 -1.30 12.00 5.32
CA ILE A 68 -0.01 11.77 4.67
C ILE A 68 -0.10 10.63 3.66
N SER A 69 0.55 10.81 2.51
CA SER A 69 0.87 9.73 1.58
C SER A 69 2.33 9.35 1.78
N LEU A 70 2.57 8.26 2.52
CA LEU A 70 3.93 7.75 2.71
C LEU A 70 4.53 7.27 1.39
N LEU A 71 3.72 6.69 0.49
CA LEU A 71 4.20 6.29 -0.84
C LEU A 71 4.69 7.49 -1.64
N HIS A 72 3.91 8.57 -1.70
CA HIS A 72 4.31 9.79 -2.40
C HIS A 72 5.61 10.37 -1.84
N TYR A 73 5.77 10.36 -0.52
CA TYR A 73 7.00 10.83 0.12
C TYR A 73 8.22 9.99 -0.27
N ILE A 74 8.11 8.66 -0.22
CA ILE A 74 9.18 7.74 -0.65
C ILE A 74 9.54 7.96 -2.12
N LEU A 75 8.54 8.11 -2.99
CA LEU A 75 8.77 8.32 -4.42
C LEU A 75 9.43 9.68 -4.71
N LYS A 76 9.05 10.75 -3.99
CA LYS A 76 9.73 12.05 -4.08
C LYS A 76 11.20 11.98 -3.68
N LEU A 77 11.51 11.31 -2.56
CA LEU A 77 12.89 11.12 -2.12
C LEU A 77 13.74 10.36 -3.16
N ASN A 78 13.12 9.45 -3.91
CA ASN A 78 13.80 8.74 -4.99
C ASN A 78 14.07 9.64 -6.20
N GLN A 79 13.22 10.63 -6.47
CA GLN A 79 13.39 11.60 -7.56
C GLN A 79 14.45 12.66 -7.23
N GLU A 80 14.59 13.04 -5.97
CA GLU A 80 15.59 14.04 -5.53
C GLU A 80 17.05 13.55 -5.64
N LYS A 81 17.29 12.24 -5.86
CA LYS A 81 18.65 11.69 -6.03
C LYS A 81 19.24 11.84 -7.44
N ILE A 82 18.61 12.62 -8.33
CA ILE A 82 19.11 12.92 -9.68
C ILE A 82 19.38 14.43 -9.81
N TYR A 83 20.18 15.02 -8.92
CA TYR A 83 20.88 16.29 -9.13
C TYR A 83 22.19 16.31 -8.32
#